data_AF-A0A1R3T393-F1
#
_entry.id   AF-A0A1R3T393-F1
#
_cell.length_a   1.000
_cell.length_b   1.000
_cell.length_c   1.000
_cell.angle_alpha   90.00
_cell.angle_beta   90.00
_cell.angle_gamma   90.00
#
_symmetry.space_group_name_H-M   'P 1'
#
loop_
_entity.id
_entity.type
_entity.pdbx_description
1 polymer ?
#
loop_
_entity_poly.entity_id
_entity_poly.type
_entity_poly.pdbx_seq_one_letter_code
_entity_poly.pdbx_strand_id
1 'polypeptide(L)'
;MDIIKIAEYNQESAWRVLEDTKIIQAWENIGATVNIIGSLKSDLMMKSRDIDLHIYSEKLDISKSFAVVQNLAEKLSLKEIFYENGIETEEECIEWHVIYEDKDMNTWKFDMIQIRRGSKYRKFQY
;
A
#
# COMPACT_ATOMS: atom_id res chain seq x y z
N MET A 1 -2.56 13.20 26.83
CA MET A 1 -3.14 12.18 25.94
C MET A 1 -2.13 11.05 25.87
N ASP A 2 -2.56 9.82 26.13
CA ASP A 2 -1.68 8.66 26.28
C ASP A 2 -1.21 8.19 24.89
N ILE A 3 0.09 8.29 24.63
CA ILE A 3 0.70 8.00 23.32
C ILE A 3 0.46 6.54 22.92
N ILE A 4 0.41 5.63 23.89
CA ILE A 4 0.17 4.20 23.64
C ILE A 4 -1.25 4.00 23.11
N LYS A 5 -2.25 4.63 23.74
CA LYS A 5 -3.65 4.54 23.30
C LYS A 5 -3.89 5.13 21.91
N ILE A 6 -3.15 6.19 21.54
CA ILE A 6 -3.22 6.76 20.19
C ILE A 6 -2.66 5.77 19.16
N ALA A 7 -1.52 5.13 19.47
CA ALA A 7 -0.91 4.16 18.58
C ALA A 7 -1.80 2.93 18.38
N GLU A 8 -2.36 2.38 19.45
CA GLU A 8 -3.32 1.26 19.41
C GLU A 8 -4.55 1.62 18.55
N TYR A 9 -5.15 2.79 18.78
CA TYR A 9 -6.31 3.25 18.01
C TYR A 9 -5.98 3.41 16.51
N ASN A 10 -4.84 4.03 16.19
CA ASN A 10 -4.41 4.20 14.80
C ASN A 10 -4.15 2.86 14.12
N GLN A 11 -3.58 1.90 14.85
CA GLN A 11 -3.33 0.57 14.35
C GLN A 11 -4.64 -0.17 14.03
N GLU A 12 -5.60 -0.20 14.96
CA GLU A 12 -6.91 -0.79 14.70
C GLU A 12 -7.61 -0.13 13.49
N SER A 13 -7.51 1.20 13.40
CA SER A 13 -8.09 1.95 12.30
C SER A 13 -7.43 1.60 10.96
N ALA A 14 -6.11 1.41 10.94
CA ALA A 14 -5.37 1.03 9.73
C ALA A 14 -5.78 -0.36 9.23
N TRP A 15 -5.98 -1.33 10.15
CA TRP A 15 -6.51 -2.65 9.80
C TRP A 15 -7.92 -2.58 9.22
N ARG A 16 -8.80 -1.76 9.81
CA ARG A 16 -10.15 -1.52 9.24
C ARG A 16 -10.07 -0.87 7.87
N VAL A 17 -9.18 0.08 7.67
CA VAL A 17 -8.96 0.73 6.37
C VAL A 17 -8.49 -0.26 5.31
N LEU A 18 -7.56 -1.17 5.63
CA LEU A 18 -7.17 -2.25 4.73
C LEU A 18 -8.35 -3.17 4.37
N GLU A 19 -9.18 -3.50 5.36
CA GLU A 19 -10.36 -4.33 5.16
C GLU A 19 -11.43 -3.65 4.31
N ASP A 20 -11.74 -2.38 4.57
CA ASP A 20 -12.79 -1.61 3.91
C ASP A 20 -12.41 -1.26 2.46
N THR A 21 -11.14 -0.90 2.23
CA THR A 21 -10.67 -0.51 0.90
C THR A 21 -10.51 -1.70 -0.05
N LYS A 22 -10.39 -2.92 0.50
CA LYS A 22 -10.07 -4.15 -0.26
C LYS A 22 -8.82 -3.99 -1.13
N ILE A 23 -7.90 -3.12 -0.73
CA ILE A 23 -6.71 -2.79 -1.51
C ILE A 23 -5.80 -4.00 -1.71
N ILE A 24 -5.63 -4.83 -0.67
CA ILE A 24 -4.89 -6.09 -0.74
C ILE A 24 -5.53 -7.02 -1.78
N GLN A 25 -6.85 -7.21 -1.69
CA GLN A 25 -7.58 -8.09 -2.60
C GLN A 25 -7.50 -7.61 -4.05
N ALA A 26 -7.49 -6.30 -4.30
CA ALA A 26 -7.37 -5.75 -5.65
C ALA A 26 -6.04 -6.17 -6.32
N TRP A 27 -4.94 -6.17 -5.56
CA TRP A 27 -3.65 -6.66 -6.03
C TRP A 27 -3.60 -8.19 -6.15
N GLU A 28 -4.17 -8.92 -5.19
CA GLU A 28 -4.22 -10.39 -5.23
C GLU A 28 -5.03 -10.90 -6.44
N ASN A 29 -6.08 -10.19 -6.86
CA ASN A 29 -6.88 -10.52 -8.03
C ASN A 29 -6.08 -10.52 -9.35
N ILE A 30 -4.96 -9.79 -9.43
CA ILE A 30 -4.07 -9.82 -10.60
C ILE A 30 -2.91 -10.82 -10.44
N GLY A 31 -2.96 -11.66 -9.39
CA GLY A 31 -1.97 -12.70 -9.10
C GLY A 31 -0.74 -12.19 -8.36
N ALA A 32 -0.81 -11.02 -7.73
CA ALA A 32 0.26 -10.51 -6.87
C ALA A 32 0.13 -11.04 -5.43
N THR A 33 1.22 -10.98 -4.66
CA THR A 33 1.21 -11.26 -3.22
C THR A 33 1.54 -9.99 -2.47
N VAL A 34 0.73 -9.62 -1.49
CA VAL A 34 0.89 -8.36 -0.75
C VAL A 34 1.44 -8.63 0.64
N ASN A 35 2.50 -7.93 1.00
CA ASN A 35 3.10 -7.91 2.31
C ASN A 35 2.95 -6.52 2.91
N ILE A 36 2.26 -6.42 4.05
CA ILE A 36 2.22 -5.20 4.85
C ILE A 36 3.58 -5.05 5.53
N ILE A 37 4.19 -3.88 5.43
CA ILE A 37 5.49 -3.57 6.06
C ILE A 37 5.37 -2.27 6.88
N GLY A 38 6.51 -1.70 7.28
CA GLY A 38 6.55 -0.39 7.91
C GLY A 38 5.96 -0.33 9.32
N SER A 39 5.40 0.84 9.66
CA SER A 39 4.88 1.19 10.99
C SER A 39 3.72 0.31 11.42
N LEU A 40 2.86 -0.11 10.49
CA LEU A 40 1.71 -0.97 10.77
C LEU A 40 2.12 -2.38 11.19
N LYS A 41 3.17 -2.95 10.57
CA LYS A 41 3.71 -4.27 10.96
C LYS A 41 4.48 -4.24 12.29
N SER A 42 5.04 -3.09 12.66
CA SER A 42 5.95 -2.95 13.81
C SER A 42 5.30 -2.36 15.06
N ASP A 43 3.98 -2.16 15.08
CA ASP A 43 3.22 -1.55 16.18
C ASP A 43 3.69 -0.11 16.53
N LEU A 44 4.34 0.58 15.59
CA LEU A 44 4.93 1.91 15.76
C LEU A 44 4.11 3.02 15.11
N MET A 45 2.80 2.83 14.93
CA MET A 45 1.83 3.79 14.35
C MET A 45 1.56 5.01 15.25
N MET A 46 2.63 5.71 15.67
CA MET A 46 2.56 6.75 16.70
C MET A 46 1.97 8.08 16.19
N LYS A 47 2.20 8.46 14.93
CA LYS A 47 1.82 9.79 14.41
C LYS A 47 1.37 9.85 12.95
N SER A 48 1.77 8.92 12.08
CA SER A 48 1.37 8.93 10.68
C SER A 48 0.38 7.81 10.37
N ARG A 49 -0.57 8.10 9.48
CA ARG A 49 -1.58 7.17 8.96
C ARG A 49 -1.08 6.63 7.62
N ASP A 50 0.13 6.11 7.66
CA ASP A 50 0.82 5.59 6.49
C ASP A 50 0.72 4.06 6.52
N ILE A 51 0.35 3.48 5.37
CA ILE A 51 0.25 2.04 5.18
C ILE A 51 1.18 1.67 4.03
N ASP A 52 2.28 1.01 4.39
CA ASP A 52 3.31 0.59 3.44
C ASP A 52 3.06 -0.85 2.98
N LEU A 53 2.98 -1.06 1.66
CA LEU A 53 2.71 -2.35 1.04
C LEU A 53 3.83 -2.71 0.05
N HIS A 54 4.39 -3.90 0.22
CA HIS A 54 5.17 -4.55 -0.83
C HIS A 54 4.31 -5.54 -1.58
N ILE A 55 4.27 -5.41 -2.90
CA ILE A 55 3.43 -6.22 -3.78
C ILE A 55 4.35 -7.00 -4.70
N TYR A 56 4.36 -8.32 -4.62
CA TYR A 56 5.26 -9.16 -5.40
C TYR A 56 4.51 -9.84 -6.55
N SER A 57 4.98 -9.66 -7.78
CA SER A 57 4.44 -10.33 -8.97
C SER A 57 5.55 -10.96 -9.82
N GLU A 58 5.24 -12.02 -10.57
CA GLU A 58 6.20 -12.67 -11.47
C GLU A 58 6.70 -11.74 -12.59
N LYS A 59 5.84 -10.82 -13.03
CA LYS A 59 6.13 -9.80 -14.04
C LYS A 59 5.53 -8.46 -13.62
N LEU A 60 6.15 -7.38 -14.07
CA LEU A 60 5.60 -6.03 -13.94
C LEU A 60 4.84 -5.69 -15.21
N ASP A 61 3.53 -5.89 -15.16
CA ASP A 61 2.62 -5.51 -16.22
C ASP A 61 2.00 -4.16 -15.84
N ILE A 62 2.51 -3.09 -16.46
CA ILE A 62 2.06 -1.73 -16.21
C ILE A 62 0.55 -1.57 -16.43
N SER A 63 -0.02 -2.23 -17.43
CA SER A 63 -1.46 -2.12 -17.73
C SER A 63 -2.29 -2.73 -16.61
N LYS A 64 -1.91 -3.91 -16.11
CA LYS A 64 -2.58 -4.53 -14.96
C LYS A 64 -2.41 -3.72 -13.69
N SER A 65 -1.22 -3.16 -13.47
CA SER A 65 -0.94 -2.31 -12.32
C SER A 65 -1.83 -1.06 -12.32
N PHE A 66 -1.93 -0.36 -13.45
CA PHE A 66 -2.84 0.79 -13.60
C PHE A 66 -4.30 0.38 -13.42
N ALA A 67 -4.72 -0.78 -13.91
CA ALA A 67 -6.08 -1.26 -13.76
C ALA A 67 -6.47 -1.49 -12.29
N VAL A 68 -5.54 -1.93 -11.44
CA VAL A 68 -5.77 -2.01 -9.99
C VAL A 68 -6.03 -0.64 -9.41
N VAL A 69 -5.16 0.34 -9.69
CA VAL A 69 -5.30 1.70 -9.14
C VAL A 69 -6.54 2.41 -9.69
N GLN A 70 -6.87 2.21 -10.97
CA GLN A 70 -8.13 2.66 -11.56
C GLN A 70 -9.33 2.10 -10.77
N ASN A 71 -9.34 0.80 -10.50
CA ASN A 71 -10.44 0.18 -9.77
C ASN A 71 -10.60 0.74 -8.35
N LEU A 72 -9.49 1.07 -7.70
CA LEU A 72 -9.49 1.72 -6.38
C LEU A 72 -10.00 3.17 -6.48
N ALA A 73 -9.55 3.93 -7.48
CA ALA A 73 -9.97 5.32 -7.70
C ALA A 73 -11.48 5.44 -8.02
N GLU A 74 -12.06 4.46 -8.71
CA GLU A 74 -13.50 4.42 -9.00
C GLU A 74 -14.36 4.16 -7.75
N LYS A 75 -13.81 3.47 -6.74
CA LYS A 75 -14.57 2.97 -5.58
C LYS A 75 -14.30 3.76 -4.29
N LEU A 76 -13.14 4.40 -4.19
CA LEU A 76 -12.65 5.04 -2.98
C LEU A 76 -12.51 6.56 -3.18
N SER A 77 -12.57 7.33 -2.09
CA SER A 77 -12.29 8.77 -2.12
C SER A 77 -10.77 9.02 -2.16
N LEU A 78 -10.13 8.66 -3.27
CA LEU A 78 -8.72 8.99 -3.51
C LEU A 78 -8.61 10.48 -3.86
N LYS A 79 -7.79 11.22 -3.11
CA LYS A 79 -7.53 12.64 -3.32
C LYS A 79 -6.34 12.87 -4.25
N GLU A 80 -5.32 12.04 -4.14
CA GLU A 80 -4.08 12.14 -4.91
C GLU A 80 -3.56 10.75 -5.27
N ILE A 81 -2.95 10.63 -6.44
CA ILE A 81 -2.32 9.40 -6.96
C ILE A 81 -1.02 9.81 -7.65
N PHE A 82 0.10 9.26 -7.20
CA PHE A 82 1.41 9.39 -7.82
C PHE A 82 1.89 8.04 -8.32
N TYR A 83 2.59 8.05 -9.45
CA TYR A 83 3.13 6.88 -10.12
C TYR A 83 4.60 7.10 -10.43
N GLU A 84 5.44 6.12 -10.11
CA GLU A 84 6.84 6.08 -10.50
C GLU A 84 7.16 4.77 -11.25
N ASN A 85 7.83 4.90 -12.40
CA ASN A 85 8.22 3.77 -13.23
C ASN A 85 9.67 3.37 -12.99
N GLY A 86 9.88 2.35 -12.16
CA GLY A 86 11.20 1.76 -11.87
C GLY A 86 11.44 0.43 -12.59
N ILE A 87 10.71 0.09 -13.65
CA ILE A 87 10.78 -1.25 -14.27
C ILE A 87 12.18 -1.52 -14.84
N GLU A 88 12.81 -0.51 -15.45
CA GLU A 88 14.11 -0.62 -16.11
C GLU A 88 15.29 -0.23 -15.20
N THR A 89 15.03 0.01 -13.92
CA THR A 89 16.08 0.29 -12.92
C THR A 89 16.56 -0.99 -12.26
N GLU A 90 17.56 -0.91 -11.37
CA GLU A 90 18.08 -2.09 -10.66
C GLU A 90 17.02 -2.68 -9.70
N GLU A 91 16.10 -1.85 -9.24
CA GLU A 91 15.03 -2.20 -8.33
C GLU A 91 13.98 -3.12 -9.00
N GLU A 92 13.76 -2.96 -10.31
CA GLU A 92 12.69 -3.61 -11.08
C GLU A 92 11.35 -3.52 -10.33
N CYS A 93 10.80 -2.30 -10.25
CA CYS A 93 9.57 -2.01 -9.52
C CYS A 93 8.64 -1.01 -10.23
N ILE A 94 7.41 -0.92 -9.71
CA ILE A 94 6.43 0.14 -9.99
C ILE A 94 5.99 0.67 -8.63
N GLU A 95 5.99 1.99 -8.45
CA GLU A 95 5.57 2.61 -7.19
C GLU A 95 4.27 3.39 -7.37
N TRP A 96 3.42 3.29 -6.35
CA TRP A 96 2.17 4.01 -6.25
C TRP A 96 2.07 4.66 -4.87
N HIS A 97 1.84 5.96 -4.85
CA HIS A 97 1.51 6.69 -3.63
C HIS A 97 0.12 7.25 -3.77
N VAL A 98 -0.79 6.85 -2.88
CA VAL A 98 -2.17 7.33 -2.92
C VAL A 98 -2.58 7.95 -1.60
N ILE A 99 -3.31 9.06 -1.70
CA ILE A 99 -3.94 9.73 -0.56
C ILE A 99 -5.41 9.37 -0.58
N TYR A 100 -5.88 8.71 0.48
CA TYR A 100 -7.25 8.25 0.67
C TYR A 100 -7.90 8.98 1.84
N GLU A 101 -9.15 9.42 1.69
CA GLU A 101 -9.96 9.94 2.78
C GLU A 101 -11.02 8.92 3.19
N ASP A 102 -11.01 8.51 4.46
CA ASP A 102 -12.01 7.59 5.00
C ASP A 102 -13.33 8.27 5.35
N LYS A 103 -14.31 7.49 5.80
CA LYS A 103 -15.66 7.97 6.15
C LYS A 103 -15.67 8.93 7.34
N ASP A 104 -14.63 8.90 8.17
CA ASP A 104 -14.45 9.77 9.33
C ASP A 104 -13.60 11.01 8.98
N MET A 105 -13.37 11.28 7.69
CA MET A 105 -12.55 12.37 7.15
C MET A 105 -11.08 12.29 7.57
N ASN A 106 -10.60 11.09 7.92
CA ASN A 106 -9.18 10.88 8.16
C ASN A 106 -8.46 10.67 6.83
N THR A 107 -7.33 11.35 6.68
CA THR A 107 -6.43 11.13 5.55
C THR A 107 -5.48 9.98 5.86
N TRP A 108 -5.39 9.04 4.92
CA TRP A 108 -4.52 7.88 4.91
C TRP A 108 -3.61 7.93 3.70
N LYS A 109 -2.34 7.61 3.88
CA LYS A 109 -1.40 7.42 2.80
C LYS A 109 -1.19 5.93 2.59
N PHE A 110 -1.33 5.46 1.36
CA PHE A 110 -0.82 4.14 0.99
C PHE A 110 0.40 4.30 0.10
N ASP A 111 1.51 3.75 0.56
CA ASP A 111 2.74 3.64 -0.22
C ASP A 111 2.87 2.18 -0.67
N MET A 112 2.80 1.96 -1.98
CA MET A 112 2.71 0.63 -2.56
C MET A 112 3.84 0.45 -3.57
N ILE A 113 4.72 -0.52 -3.32
CA ILE A 113 5.83 -0.85 -4.20
C ILE A 113 5.56 -2.23 -4.79
N GLN A 114 5.21 -2.27 -6.07
CA GLN A 114 5.11 -3.51 -6.84
C GLN A 114 6.48 -3.92 -7.36
N ILE A 115 6.95 -5.10 -6.98
CA ILE A 115 8.32 -5.59 -7.19
C ILE A 115 8.27 -6.88 -7.99
N ARG A 116 9.15 -7.00 -9.00
CA ARG A 116 9.30 -8.27 -9.73
C ARG A 116 9.90 -9.34 -8.82
N ARG A 117 9.26 -10.50 -8.73
CA ARG A 117 9.81 -11.66 -8.00
C ARG A 117 11.16 -12.05 -8.57
N GLY A 118 12.14 -12.23 -7.68
CA GLY A 118 13.52 -12.53 -8.05
C GLY A 118 14.33 -11.32 -8.51
N SER A 119 13.81 -10.09 -8.43
CA SER A 119 14.65 -8.90 -8.57
C SER A 119 15.64 -8.79 -7.40
N LYS A 120 16.68 -7.97 -7.58
CA LYS A 120 17.66 -7.69 -6.53
C LYS A 120 17.09 -6.90 -5.35
N TYR A 121 15.82 -6.46 -5.44
CA TYR A 121 15.11 -5.77 -4.36
C TYR A 121 14.84 -6.74 -3.18
N ARG A 122 15.92 -7.06 -2.46
CA ARG A 122 15.99 -7.96 -1.32
C ARG A 122 15.73 -7.27 0.01
N LYS A 123 15.54 -5.94 0.03
CA LYS A 123 15.61 -5.18 1.29
C LYS A 123 14.58 -5.60 2.34
N PHE A 124 13.50 -6.32 2.01
CA PHE A 124 12.43 -6.59 2.97
C PHE A 124 11.67 -7.94 2.79
N GLN A 125 12.29 -8.97 2.21
CA GLN A 125 11.70 -10.33 2.24
C GLN A 125 11.97 -10.98 3.60
N TYR A 126 11.07 -10.78 4.57
CA TYR A 126 11.02 -11.52 5.84
C TYR A 126 9.60 -11.95 6.17
#